data_AF-A0A2U2N5J0-F1
#
_entry.id   AF-A0A2U2N5J0-F1
#
_cell.length_a   1.000
_cell.length_b   1.000
_cell.length_c   1.000
_cell.angle_alpha   90.00
_cell.angle_beta   90.00
_cell.angle_gamma   90.00
#
_symmetry.space_group_name_H-M   'P 1'
#
loop_
_entity.id
_entity.type
_entity.pdbx_description
1 polymer ?
#
loop_
_entity_poly.entity_id
_entity_poly.type
_entity_poly.pdbx_seq_one_letter_code
_entity_poly.pdbx_strand_id
1 'polypeptide(L)'
;MCYIATTTPADARDDVRRMYLRQQARFGYVPNYAKPFCHRPGVMDLWRALLAGIRQPMDPYRFELATFAAAQALGSSYCSLAHGCALLRWLPADVLQALAAGDTTGLSPVDAAVFRFAWKVASDAPRVTEDDIEALRAQGLTDAEIFDVAATAAARCFFANLVEGLGARADADFRSLDPALRERLTLGRPLDEAPARRVPARPSEMIPSTA
;
A
#
# COMPACT_ATOMS: atom_id res chain seq x y z
N MET A 1 11.13 -6.29 -12.07
CA MET A 1 10.54 -5.99 -13.41
C MET A 1 9.17 -6.65 -13.56
N CYS A 2 8.17 -5.91 -14.03
CA CYS A 2 6.84 -6.44 -14.39
C CYS A 2 6.91 -7.42 -15.56
N TYR A 3 5.87 -8.24 -15.73
CA TYR A 3 5.75 -9.22 -16.82
C TYR A 3 5.23 -8.60 -18.13
N ILE A 4 4.68 -7.39 -18.07
CA ILE A 4 4.29 -6.61 -19.24
C ILE A 4 5.30 -5.49 -19.47
N ALA A 5 5.47 -5.09 -20.73
CA ALA A 5 6.28 -3.93 -21.08
C ALA A 5 5.72 -2.67 -20.40
N THR A 6 6.61 -1.82 -19.88
CA THR A 6 6.24 -0.54 -19.25
C THR A 6 7.10 0.59 -19.77
N THR A 7 6.52 1.78 -19.95
CA THR A 7 7.27 2.98 -20.30
C THR A 7 8.25 3.33 -19.18
N THR A 8 9.53 3.48 -19.50
CA THR A 8 10.53 3.87 -18.51
C THR A 8 10.32 5.33 -18.09
N PRO A 9 10.80 5.76 -16.90
CA PRO A 9 10.72 7.17 -16.52
C PRO A 9 11.42 8.14 -17.49
N ALA A 10 12.47 7.68 -18.19
CA ALA A 10 13.18 8.48 -19.20
C ALA A 10 12.36 8.65 -20.49
N ASP A 11 11.60 7.62 -20.87
CA ASP A 11 10.78 7.62 -22.10
C ASP A 11 9.35 8.15 -21.87
N ALA A 12 9.00 8.50 -20.63
CA ALA A 12 7.66 8.92 -20.27
C ALA A 12 7.29 10.27 -20.92
N ARG A 13 6.16 10.27 -21.63
CA ARG A 13 5.59 11.45 -22.29
C ARG A 13 4.17 11.71 -21.78
N ASP A 14 3.70 12.93 -22.02
CA ASP A 14 2.32 13.35 -21.81
C ASP A 14 1.72 12.87 -20.48
N ASP A 15 0.62 12.12 -20.53
CA ASP A 15 -0.15 11.68 -19.38
C ASP A 15 0.66 10.74 -18.47
N VAL A 16 1.48 9.87 -19.07
CA VAL A 16 2.36 8.96 -18.33
C VAL A 16 3.42 9.77 -17.58
N ARG A 17 4.02 10.78 -18.22
CA ARG A 17 4.98 11.68 -17.54
C ARG A 17 4.32 12.42 -16.39
N ARG A 18 3.11 12.98 -16.61
CA ARG A 18 2.37 13.69 -15.55
C ARG A 18 2.06 12.76 -14.37
N MET A 19 1.65 11.53 -14.64
CA MET A 19 1.43 10.52 -13.59
C MET A 19 2.72 10.20 -12.83
N TYR A 20 3.82 9.91 -13.53
CA TYR A 20 5.10 9.60 -12.89
C TYR A 20 5.66 10.76 -12.07
N LEU A 21 5.55 12.00 -12.55
CA LEU A 21 5.98 13.19 -11.79
C LEU A 21 5.19 13.35 -10.50
N ARG A 22 3.87 13.08 -10.50
CA ARG A 22 3.06 13.10 -9.28
C ARG A 22 3.53 12.06 -8.26
N GLN A 23 3.85 10.84 -8.72
CA GLN A 23 4.40 9.80 -7.83
C GLN A 23 5.78 10.22 -7.30
N GLN A 24 6.65 10.73 -8.17
CA GLN A 24 7.97 11.22 -7.80
C GLN A 24 7.94 12.38 -6.81
N ALA A 25 6.97 13.30 -6.91
CA ALA A 25 6.81 14.38 -5.94
C ALA A 25 6.55 13.85 -4.51
N ARG A 26 5.93 12.66 -4.39
CA ARG A 26 5.65 12.03 -3.09
C ARG A 26 6.80 11.19 -2.56
N PHE A 27 7.48 10.42 -3.42
CA PHE A 27 8.46 9.42 -3.00
C PHE A 27 9.92 9.77 -3.34
N GLY A 28 10.16 10.83 -4.12
CA GLY A 28 11.47 11.17 -4.66
C GLY A 28 11.90 10.33 -5.87
N TYR A 29 11.12 9.32 -6.24
CA TYR A 29 11.32 8.46 -7.42
C TYR A 29 9.98 7.93 -7.94
N VAL A 30 9.99 7.26 -9.10
CA VAL A 30 8.79 6.59 -9.64
C VAL A 30 8.70 5.17 -9.07
N PRO A 31 7.72 4.88 -8.18
CA PRO A 31 7.57 3.55 -7.59
C PRO A 31 7.29 2.49 -8.65
N ASN A 32 7.79 1.29 -8.43
CA ASN A 32 7.60 0.14 -9.29
C ASN A 32 6.11 -0.19 -9.53
N TYR A 33 5.24 -0.02 -8.52
CA TYR A 33 3.80 -0.23 -8.70
C TYR A 33 3.18 0.72 -9.71
N ALA A 34 3.75 1.91 -9.93
CA ALA A 34 3.19 2.93 -10.81
C ALA A 34 3.47 2.63 -12.29
N LYS A 35 4.53 1.88 -12.58
CA LYS A 35 4.97 1.56 -13.94
C LYS A 35 3.92 0.83 -14.80
N PRO A 36 3.22 -0.22 -14.32
CA PRO A 36 2.18 -0.87 -15.12
C PRO A 36 1.00 0.06 -15.48
N PHE A 37 0.75 1.12 -14.70
CA PHE A 37 -0.30 2.09 -15.01
C PHE A 37 0.03 3.00 -16.20
N CYS A 38 1.24 2.94 -16.78
CA CYS A 38 1.58 3.69 -17.99
C CYS A 38 0.63 3.39 -19.17
N HIS A 39 0.03 2.21 -19.21
CA HIS A 39 -0.96 1.84 -20.24
C HIS A 39 -2.30 2.56 -20.06
N ARG A 40 -2.66 2.91 -18.82
CA ARG A 40 -3.93 3.56 -18.46
C ARG A 40 -3.71 4.53 -17.29
N PRO A 41 -3.02 5.67 -17.49
CA PRO A 41 -2.66 6.58 -16.40
C PRO A 41 -3.89 7.16 -15.68
N GLY A 42 -5.02 7.32 -16.39
CA GLY A 42 -6.29 7.72 -15.77
C GLY A 42 -6.81 6.75 -14.71
N VAL A 43 -6.48 5.45 -14.78
CA VAL A 43 -6.85 4.47 -13.73
C VAL A 43 -6.11 4.77 -12.42
N MET A 44 -4.85 5.20 -12.50
CA MET A 44 -4.10 5.65 -11.31
C MET A 44 -4.70 6.92 -10.72
N ASP A 45 -5.28 7.80 -11.54
CA ASP A 45 -5.96 9.01 -11.06
C ASP A 45 -7.27 8.66 -10.32
N LEU A 46 -8.09 7.79 -10.89
CA LEU A 46 -9.31 7.29 -10.25
C LEU A 46 -9.02 6.49 -8.97
N TRP A 47 -7.99 5.64 -8.99
CA TRP A 47 -7.55 4.91 -7.81
C TRP A 47 -7.19 5.84 -6.66
N ARG A 48 -6.43 6.92 -6.93
CA ARG A 48 -6.11 7.91 -5.88
C ARG A 48 -7.35 8.62 -5.35
N ALA A 49 -8.31 8.96 -6.20
CA ALA A 49 -9.54 9.60 -5.78
C ALA A 49 -10.37 8.68 -4.87
N LEU A 50 -10.52 7.41 -5.26
CA LEU A 50 -11.19 6.39 -4.43
C LEU A 50 -10.48 6.23 -3.08
N LEU A 51 -9.16 6.06 -3.09
CA LEU A 51 -8.38 5.87 -1.87
C LEU A 51 -8.45 7.08 -0.94
N ALA A 52 -8.45 8.30 -1.50
CA ALA A 52 -8.63 9.52 -0.72
C ALA A 52 -10.01 9.60 -0.08
N GLY A 53 -11.07 9.22 -0.82
CA GLY A 53 -12.43 9.16 -0.30
C GLY A 53 -12.60 8.18 0.86
N ILE A 54 -12.00 6.99 0.75
CA ILE A 54 -12.01 5.98 1.83
C ILE A 54 -11.20 6.46 3.04
N ARG A 55 -10.03 7.06 2.81
CA ARG A 55 -9.12 7.46 3.90
C ARG A 55 -9.58 8.68 4.68
N GLN A 56 -10.22 9.65 4.04
CA GLN A 56 -10.54 10.96 4.64
C GLN A 56 -11.39 10.90 5.92
N PRO A 57 -12.43 10.06 6.05
CA PRO A 57 -13.21 9.97 7.28
C PRO A 57 -12.53 9.15 8.38
N MET A 58 -11.49 8.37 8.07
CA MET A 58 -10.87 7.43 9.01
C MET A 58 -9.80 8.08 9.89
N ASP A 59 -9.64 7.51 11.08
CA ASP A 59 -8.40 7.67 11.85
C ASP A 59 -7.19 7.18 11.00
N PRO A 60 -6.12 7.98 10.85
CA PRO A 60 -4.97 7.61 10.02
C PRO A 60 -4.27 6.33 10.46
N TYR A 61 -4.24 6.02 11.76
CA TYR A 61 -3.62 4.79 12.25
C TYR A 61 -4.46 3.57 11.87
N ARG A 62 -5.79 3.61 12.06
CA ARG A 62 -6.69 2.52 11.66
C ARG A 62 -6.72 2.27 10.16
N PHE A 63 -6.61 3.32 9.34
CA PHE A 63 -6.45 3.16 7.89
C PHE A 63 -5.19 2.35 7.56
N GLU A 64 -4.04 2.70 8.15
CA GLU A 64 -2.78 1.97 7.90
C GLU A 64 -2.85 0.55 8.46
N LEU A 65 -3.49 0.35 9.62
CA LEU A 65 -3.65 -0.96 10.25
C LEU A 65 -4.52 -1.90 9.42
N ALA A 66 -5.70 -1.44 8.96
CA ALA A 66 -6.58 -2.21 8.09
C ALA A 66 -5.91 -2.51 6.74
N THR A 67 -5.20 -1.53 6.16
CA THR A 67 -4.48 -1.73 4.91
C THR A 67 -3.34 -2.74 5.06
N PHE A 68 -2.62 -2.70 6.19
CA PHE A 68 -1.56 -3.65 6.50
C PHE A 68 -2.10 -5.06 6.72
N ALA A 69 -3.18 -5.22 7.50
CA ALA A 69 -3.84 -6.51 7.71
C ALA A 69 -4.27 -7.16 6.38
N ALA A 70 -4.92 -6.38 5.50
CA ALA A 70 -5.30 -6.84 4.18
C ALA A 70 -4.08 -7.18 3.30
N ALA A 71 -3.00 -6.42 3.38
CA ALA A 71 -1.76 -6.71 2.67
C ALA A 71 -1.09 -8.03 3.13
N GLN A 72 -1.10 -8.29 4.43
CA GLN A 72 -0.63 -9.55 5.02
C GLN A 72 -1.47 -10.73 4.52
N ALA A 73 -2.79 -10.62 4.60
CA ALA A 73 -3.73 -11.64 4.14
C ALA A 73 -3.55 -12.00 2.66
N LEU A 74 -3.21 -11.02 1.82
CA LEU A 74 -2.97 -11.20 0.38
C LEU A 74 -1.56 -11.69 0.06
N GLY A 75 -0.66 -11.78 1.04
CA GLY A 75 0.76 -12.12 0.80
C GLY A 75 1.53 -11.05 0.03
N SER A 76 1.06 -9.79 0.07
CA SER A 76 1.61 -8.74 -0.76
C SER A 76 2.85 -8.10 -0.16
N SER A 77 4.05 -8.46 -0.64
CA SER A 77 5.31 -7.86 -0.15
C SER A 77 5.32 -6.35 -0.26
N TYR A 78 4.87 -5.81 -1.39
CA TYR A 78 4.91 -4.36 -1.64
C TYR A 78 4.03 -3.62 -0.64
N CYS A 79 2.78 -4.04 -0.48
CA CYS A 79 1.83 -3.37 0.40
C CYS A 79 2.20 -3.61 1.88
N SER A 80 2.65 -4.81 2.22
CA SER A 80 3.13 -5.18 3.55
C SER A 80 4.28 -4.28 3.99
N LEU A 81 5.32 -4.12 3.16
CA LEU A 81 6.45 -3.24 3.45
C LEU A 81 6.02 -1.78 3.56
N ALA A 82 5.27 -1.26 2.59
CA ALA A 82 4.89 0.15 2.56
C ALA A 82 4.05 0.56 3.77
N HIS A 83 3.03 -0.23 4.10
CA HIS A 83 2.11 0.07 5.20
C HIS A 83 2.69 -0.34 6.57
N GLY A 84 3.55 -1.35 6.62
CA GLY A 84 4.33 -1.66 7.82
C GLY A 84 5.26 -0.50 8.20
N CYS A 85 6.00 0.06 7.23
CA CYS A 85 6.82 1.26 7.49
C CYS A 85 5.98 2.45 7.97
N ALA A 86 4.78 2.63 7.42
CA ALA A 86 3.87 3.68 7.85
C ALA A 86 3.41 3.49 9.30
N LEU A 87 3.17 2.23 9.72
CA LEU A 87 2.73 1.88 11.06
C LEU A 87 3.79 2.10 12.14
N LEU A 88 5.08 2.16 11.79
CA LEU A 88 6.16 2.47 12.74
C LEU A 88 6.03 3.85 13.42
N ARG A 89 5.12 4.71 12.95
CA ARG A 89 4.77 5.97 13.61
C ARG A 89 3.93 5.78 14.88
N TRP A 90 3.23 4.65 15.00
CA TRP A 90 2.29 4.36 16.10
C TRP A 90 2.66 3.09 16.86
N LEU A 91 3.25 2.12 16.18
CA LEU A 91 3.59 0.81 16.75
C LEU A 91 5.10 0.62 16.77
N PRO A 92 5.65 0.02 17.84
CA PRO A 92 7.04 -0.41 17.84
C PRO A 92 7.24 -1.60 16.88
N ALA A 93 8.50 -1.79 16.45
CA ALA A 93 8.83 -2.75 15.41
C ALA A 93 8.53 -4.21 15.79
N ASP A 94 8.66 -4.56 17.08
CA ASP A 94 8.34 -5.88 17.62
C ASP A 94 6.84 -6.20 17.54
N VAL A 95 5.97 -5.23 17.87
CA VAL A 95 4.52 -5.38 17.69
C VAL A 95 4.18 -5.56 16.22
N LEU A 96 4.82 -4.81 15.31
CA LEU A 96 4.59 -4.96 13.87
C LEU A 96 5.05 -6.34 13.35
N GLN A 97 6.16 -6.88 13.87
CA GLN A 97 6.62 -8.24 13.54
C GLN A 97 5.64 -9.30 14.05
N ALA A 98 5.08 -9.13 15.24
CA ALA A 98 4.04 -10.01 15.78
C ALA A 98 2.78 -9.99 14.90
N LEU A 99 2.35 -8.80 14.46
CA LEU A 99 1.21 -8.66 13.56
C LEU A 99 1.43 -9.33 12.19
N ALA A 100 2.65 -9.29 11.66
CA ALA A 100 2.99 -10.02 10.43
C ALA A 100 2.90 -11.55 10.60
N ALA A 101 2.98 -12.05 11.84
CA ALA A 101 2.72 -13.44 12.18
C ALA A 101 1.24 -13.73 12.55
N GLY A 102 0.36 -12.73 12.44
CA GLY A 102 -1.05 -12.81 12.83
C GLY A 102 -1.31 -12.65 14.33
N ASP A 103 -0.30 -12.30 15.12
CA ASP A 103 -0.45 -12.08 16.55
C ASP A 103 -0.88 -10.63 16.84
N THR A 104 -2.12 -10.48 17.31
CA THR A 104 -2.72 -9.18 17.65
C THR A 104 -2.65 -8.83 19.14
N THR A 105 -1.90 -9.55 19.95
CA THR A 105 -1.84 -9.33 21.42
C THR A 105 -1.26 -7.97 21.81
N GLY A 106 -0.41 -7.40 20.96
CA GLY A 106 0.16 -6.05 21.15
C GLY A 106 -0.79 -4.89 20.79
N LEU A 107 -2.03 -5.18 20.37
CA LEU A 107 -3.02 -4.18 19.98
C LEU A 107 -4.08 -3.95 21.06
N SER A 108 -4.72 -2.78 21.03
CA SER A 108 -5.95 -2.56 21.78
C SER A 108 -7.07 -3.50 21.30
N PRO A 109 -8.10 -3.81 22.13
CA PRO A 109 -9.20 -4.69 21.72
C PRO A 109 -9.90 -4.25 20.42
N VAL A 110 -10.11 -2.94 20.25
CA VAL A 110 -10.73 -2.36 19.06
C VAL A 110 -9.84 -2.49 17.82
N ASP A 111 -8.54 -2.23 17.95
CA ASP A 111 -7.61 -2.31 16.82
C ASP A 111 -7.37 -3.76 16.39
N ALA A 112 -7.35 -4.69 17.36
CA ALA A 112 -7.28 -6.12 17.08
C ALA A 112 -8.53 -6.60 16.33
N ALA A 113 -9.73 -6.08 16.66
CA ALA A 113 -10.96 -6.38 15.92
C ALA A 113 -10.90 -5.82 14.49
N VAL A 114 -10.45 -4.58 14.31
CA VAL A 114 -10.22 -3.96 12.99
C VAL A 114 -9.24 -4.77 12.15
N PHE A 115 -8.11 -5.17 12.72
CA PHE A 115 -7.10 -5.97 12.04
C PHE A 115 -7.67 -7.31 11.56
N ARG A 116 -8.34 -8.06 12.44
CA ARG A 116 -8.92 -9.37 12.09
C ARG A 116 -10.02 -9.25 11.04
N PHE A 117 -10.88 -8.24 11.15
CA PHE A 117 -11.93 -8.01 10.17
C PHE A 117 -11.35 -7.65 8.79
N ALA A 118 -10.42 -6.71 8.73
CA ALA A 118 -9.76 -6.34 7.47
C ALA A 118 -9.01 -7.52 6.83
N TRP A 119 -8.33 -8.35 7.64
CA TRP A 119 -7.71 -9.59 7.18
C TRP A 119 -8.76 -10.51 6.55
N LYS A 120 -9.86 -10.79 7.26
CA LYS A 120 -10.92 -11.70 6.80
C LYS A 120 -11.60 -11.20 5.53
N VAL A 121 -11.88 -9.90 5.43
CA VAL A 121 -12.42 -9.29 4.19
C VAL A 121 -11.47 -9.52 3.02
N ALA A 122 -10.17 -9.37 3.24
CA ALA A 122 -9.18 -9.54 2.17
C ALA A 122 -8.94 -11.00 1.77
N SER A 123 -8.96 -11.94 2.72
CA SER A 123 -8.70 -13.35 2.43
C SER A 123 -9.96 -14.13 2.03
N ASP A 124 -11.13 -13.78 2.57
CA ASP A 124 -12.36 -14.56 2.40
C ASP A 124 -13.64 -13.76 2.77
N ALA A 125 -13.89 -12.66 2.05
CA ALA A 125 -15.09 -11.85 2.24
C ALA A 125 -16.43 -12.64 2.27
N PRO A 126 -16.66 -13.68 1.44
CA PRO A 126 -17.88 -14.47 1.52
C PRO A 126 -18.11 -15.19 2.86
N ARG A 127 -17.06 -15.39 3.66
CA ARG A 127 -17.16 -15.98 5.01
C ARG A 127 -17.35 -14.95 6.12
N VAL A 128 -17.41 -13.66 5.81
CA VAL A 128 -17.81 -12.62 6.77
C VAL A 128 -19.28 -12.85 7.15
N THR A 129 -19.56 -12.79 8.45
CA THR A 129 -20.86 -13.06 9.07
C THR A 129 -21.33 -11.85 9.87
N GLU A 130 -22.60 -11.85 10.30
CA GLU A 130 -23.15 -10.83 11.18
C GLU A 130 -22.40 -10.75 12.52
N ASP A 131 -21.94 -11.89 13.06
CA ASP A 131 -21.14 -11.94 14.29
C ASP A 131 -19.82 -11.17 14.17
N ASP A 132 -19.18 -11.14 12.99
CA ASP A 132 -17.98 -10.34 12.77
C ASP A 132 -18.28 -8.83 12.86
N ILE A 133 -19.47 -8.42 12.41
CA ILE A 133 -19.93 -7.03 12.44
C ILE A 133 -20.31 -6.64 13.88
N GLU A 134 -21.05 -7.49 14.57
CA GLU A 134 -21.40 -7.28 15.98
C GLU A 134 -20.17 -7.21 16.89
N ALA A 135 -19.13 -8.01 16.61
CA ALA A 135 -17.87 -7.92 17.34
C ALA A 135 -17.19 -6.55 17.22
N LEU A 136 -17.33 -5.86 16.08
CA LEU A 136 -16.82 -4.50 15.89
C LEU A 136 -17.70 -3.46 16.58
N ARG A 137 -19.03 -3.60 16.50
CA ARG A 137 -19.99 -2.74 17.21
C ARG A 137 -19.81 -2.81 18.73
N ALA A 138 -19.52 -4.00 19.26
CA ALA A 138 -19.21 -4.20 20.67
C ALA A 138 -17.93 -3.46 21.12
N GLN A 139 -17.04 -3.10 20.19
CA GLN A 139 -15.87 -2.25 20.44
C GLN A 139 -16.16 -0.75 20.24
N GLY A 140 -17.40 -0.38 19.94
CA GLY A 140 -17.85 1.00 19.78
C GLY A 140 -17.74 1.55 18.36
N LEU A 141 -17.46 0.72 17.35
CA LEU A 141 -17.46 1.18 15.96
C LEU A 141 -18.88 1.41 15.45
N THR A 142 -19.06 2.50 14.73
CA THR A 142 -20.27 2.80 13.95
C THR A 142 -20.29 2.03 12.63
N ASP A 143 -21.47 1.89 12.01
CA ASP A 143 -21.60 1.25 10.69
C ASP A 143 -20.76 1.93 9.60
N ALA A 144 -20.59 3.25 9.69
CA ALA A 144 -19.73 4.01 8.78
C ALA A 144 -18.25 3.61 8.94
N GLU A 145 -17.75 3.51 10.18
CA GLU A 145 -16.38 3.07 10.42
C GLU A 145 -16.14 1.61 10.02
N ILE A 146 -17.14 0.73 10.22
CA ILE A 146 -17.08 -0.67 9.77
C ILE A 146 -17.02 -0.73 8.24
N PHE A 147 -17.84 0.07 7.55
CA PHE A 147 -17.79 0.21 6.10
C PHE A 147 -16.40 0.68 5.65
N ASP A 148 -15.81 1.68 6.31
CA ASP A 148 -14.50 2.21 5.95
C ASP A 148 -13.38 1.16 6.07
N VAL A 149 -13.43 0.29 7.09
CA VAL A 149 -12.49 -0.83 7.24
C VAL A 149 -12.68 -1.85 6.10
N ALA A 150 -13.92 -2.23 5.79
CA ALA A 150 -14.21 -3.15 4.69
C ALA A 150 -13.79 -2.57 3.33
N ALA A 151 -14.10 -1.30 3.08
CA ALA A 151 -13.72 -0.58 1.87
C ALA A 151 -12.20 -0.48 1.73
N THR A 152 -11.47 -0.22 2.83
CA THR A 152 -10.01 -0.22 2.86
C THR A 152 -9.43 -1.58 2.47
N ALA A 153 -9.94 -2.67 3.04
CA ALA A 153 -9.51 -4.03 2.71
C ALA A 153 -9.83 -4.40 1.26
N ALA A 154 -11.02 -4.10 0.76
CA ALA A 154 -11.43 -4.35 -0.62
C ALA A 154 -10.60 -3.53 -1.62
N ALA A 155 -10.36 -2.25 -1.33
CA ALA A 155 -9.48 -1.40 -2.12
C ALA A 155 -8.06 -1.98 -2.16
N ARG A 156 -7.57 -2.52 -1.03
CA ARG A 156 -6.27 -3.18 -0.99
C ARG A 156 -6.23 -4.39 -1.90
N CYS A 157 -7.27 -5.22 -1.93
CA CYS A 157 -7.40 -6.36 -2.84
C CYS A 157 -7.28 -5.95 -4.30
N PHE A 158 -8.02 -4.92 -4.74
CA PHE A 158 -7.95 -4.43 -6.12
C PHE A 158 -6.51 -4.10 -6.52
N PHE A 159 -5.85 -3.24 -5.76
CA PHE A 159 -4.55 -2.73 -6.18
C PHE A 159 -3.43 -3.76 -5.99
N ALA A 160 -3.43 -4.53 -4.89
CA ALA A 160 -2.40 -5.56 -4.68
C ALA A 160 -2.47 -6.62 -5.79
N ASN A 161 -3.67 -7.15 -6.08
CA ASN A 161 -3.85 -8.16 -7.13
C ASN A 161 -3.48 -7.61 -8.51
N LEU A 162 -3.82 -6.35 -8.80
CA LEU A 162 -3.45 -5.72 -10.08
C LEU A 162 -1.94 -5.63 -10.26
N VAL A 163 -1.21 -5.08 -9.29
CA VAL A 163 0.24 -4.85 -9.46
C VAL A 163 1.02 -6.17 -9.36
N GLU A 164 0.60 -7.09 -8.50
CA GLU A 164 1.26 -8.38 -8.33
C GLU A 164 0.95 -9.37 -9.44
N GLY A 165 -0.28 -9.37 -9.95
CA GLY A 165 -0.67 -10.15 -11.13
C GLY A 165 0.15 -9.74 -12.37
N LEU A 166 0.59 -8.48 -12.43
CA LEU A 166 1.47 -7.97 -13.48
C LEU A 166 2.97 -8.11 -13.15
N GLY A 167 3.33 -8.74 -12.03
CA GLY A 167 4.71 -9.04 -11.67
C GLY A 167 5.50 -7.87 -11.08
N ALA A 168 4.84 -6.81 -10.60
CA ALA A 168 5.53 -5.71 -9.94
C ALA A 168 6.26 -6.22 -8.67
N ARG A 169 7.49 -5.76 -8.48
CA ARG A 169 8.29 -6.03 -7.27
C ARG A 169 8.38 -4.76 -6.43
N ALA A 170 8.42 -4.92 -5.11
CA ALA A 170 8.63 -3.82 -4.18
C ALA A 170 9.93 -3.07 -4.50
N ASP A 171 9.96 -1.76 -4.27
CA ASP A 171 11.11 -0.92 -4.61
C ASP A 171 12.39 -1.36 -3.88
N ALA A 172 13.54 -1.17 -4.52
CA ALA A 172 14.85 -1.44 -3.94
C ALA A 172 15.10 -0.67 -2.63
N ASP A 173 14.47 0.51 -2.49
CA ASP A 173 14.58 1.41 -1.35
C ASP A 173 14.16 0.76 -0.02
N PHE A 174 13.26 -0.24 -0.05
CA PHE A 174 12.90 -1.01 1.14
C PHE A 174 14.06 -1.84 1.72
N ARG A 175 15.19 -1.96 1.01
CA ARG A 175 16.41 -2.55 1.59
C ARG A 175 16.98 -1.77 2.77
N SER A 176 16.66 -0.47 2.88
CA SER A 176 17.10 0.42 3.96
C SER A 176 16.42 0.13 5.30
N LEU A 177 15.33 -0.66 5.30
CA LEU A 177 14.68 -1.10 6.53
C LEU A 177 15.58 -2.02 7.35
N ASP A 178 15.31 -2.06 8.65
CA ASP A 178 15.89 -3.07 9.54
C ASP A 178 15.75 -4.47 8.92
N PRO A 179 16.84 -5.28 8.87
CA PRO A 179 16.82 -6.57 8.19
C PRO A 179 15.76 -7.54 8.72
N ALA A 180 15.56 -7.60 10.04
CA ALA A 180 14.60 -8.52 10.65
C ALA A 180 13.16 -8.11 10.31
N LEU A 181 12.86 -6.81 10.38
CA LEU A 181 11.55 -6.30 9.97
C LEU A 181 11.32 -6.51 8.47
N ARG A 182 12.30 -6.19 7.63
CA ARG A 182 12.22 -6.34 6.18
C ARG A 182 11.94 -7.79 5.77
N GLU A 183 12.63 -8.74 6.40
CA GLU A 183 12.43 -10.16 6.17
C GLU A 183 10.99 -10.57 6.51
N ARG A 184 10.49 -10.16 7.67
CA ARG A 184 9.10 -10.45 8.11
C ARG A 184 8.03 -9.85 7.21
N LEU A 185 8.30 -8.70 6.60
CA LEU A 185 7.34 -8.02 5.73
C LEU A 185 7.44 -8.41 4.26
N THR A 186 8.47 -9.17 3.86
CA THR A 186 8.64 -9.66 2.48
C THR A 186 7.98 -11.04 2.34
N LEU A 187 6.70 -11.05 2.01
CA LEU A 187 5.85 -12.26 2.06
C LEU A 187 5.86 -13.07 0.76
N GLY A 188 5.62 -12.39 -0.37
CA GLY A 188 5.48 -13.00 -1.68
C GLY A 188 6.69 -12.71 -2.55
N ARG A 189 6.57 -11.72 -3.44
CA ARG A 189 7.64 -11.38 -4.38
C ARG A 189 8.84 -10.74 -3.66
N PRO A 190 10.08 -11.01 -4.10
CA PRO A 190 11.26 -10.33 -3.57
C PRO A 190 11.26 -8.85 -3.97
N LEU A 191 12.08 -8.06 -3.26
CA LEU A 191 12.39 -6.68 -3.66
C LEU A 191 13.03 -6.64 -5.05
N ASP A 192 12.83 -5.54 -5.76
CA ASP A 192 13.49 -5.33 -7.05
C ASP A 192 14.99 -5.08 -6.85
N GLU A 193 15.81 -5.69 -7.70
CA GLU A 193 17.28 -5.52 -7.66
C GLU A 193 17.72 -4.20 -8.27
N ALA A 194 16.98 -3.73 -9.27
CA ALA A 194 17.27 -2.47 -9.92
C ALA A 194 16.94 -1.28 -9.00
N PRO A 195 17.80 -0.24 -8.97
CA PRO A 195 17.53 0.97 -8.19
C PRO A 195 16.30 1.69 -8.73
N ALA A 196 15.61 2.41 -7.84
CA ALA A 196 14.50 3.27 -8.23
C ALA A 196 14.95 4.35 -9.21
N ARG A 197 14.06 4.69 -10.15
CA ARG A 197 14.37 5.62 -11.25
C ARG A 197 13.54 6.88 -11.14
N ARG A 198 14.15 8.00 -11.55
CA ARG A 198 13.51 9.31 -11.61
C ARG A 198 13.13 9.68 -13.04
N VAL A 199 12.07 10.48 -13.19
CA VAL A 199 11.79 11.19 -14.43
C VAL A 199 12.86 12.27 -14.60
N PRO A 200 13.61 12.29 -15.71
CA PRO A 200 14.60 13.33 -15.96
C PRO A 200 13.92 14.69 -16.12
N ALA A 201 14.61 15.75 -15.66
CA ALA A 201 14.22 17.12 -15.94
C ALA A 201 14.25 17.36 -17.45
N ARG A 202 13.28 18.11 -17.98
CA ARG A 202 13.38 18.57 -19.37
C ARG A 202 14.43 19.69 -19.45
N PRO A 203 15.15 19.84 -20.57
CA PRO A 203 16.08 20.96 -20.76
C PRO A 203 15.43 22.33 -20.52
N SER A 204 14.13 22.48 -20.83
CA SER A 204 13.36 23.70 -20.58
C SER A 204 13.00 23.95 -19.11
N GLU A 205 13.16 22.95 -18.24
CA GLU A 205 12.89 23.02 -16.79
C GLU A 205 14.18 23.21 -15.98
N MET A 206 15.35 23.16 -16.64
CA MET A 206 16.64 23.46 -16.02
C MET A 206 16.84 24.97 -16.00
N ILE A 207 16.57 25.61 -14.86
CA ILE A 207 16.93 27.02 -14.64
C ILE A 207 18.47 27.11 -14.80
N PRO A 208 19.02 28.08 -15.56
CA PRO A 208 20.46 28.28 -15.60
C PRO A 208 20.90 28.60 -14.17
N SER A 209 21.79 27.80 -13.61
CA SER A 209 22.46 28.12 -12.36
C SER A 209 23.17 29.47 -12.59
N THR A 210 22.62 30.55 -12.06
CA THR A 210 23.30 31.85 -12.07
C THR A 210 24.58 31.69 -11.25
N ALA A 211 25.70 31.98 -11.92
CA ALA A 211 27.04 32.03 -11.37
C ALA A 211 27.19 33.10 -10.29
#